data_AF-A0A3D1HMP5-F1
#
_entry.id   AF-A0A3D1HMP5-F1
#
_cell.length_a   1.000
_cell.length_b   1.000
_cell.length_c   1.000
_cell.angle_alpha   90.00
_cell.angle_beta   90.00
_cell.angle_gamma   90.00
#
_symmetry.space_group_name_H-M   'P 1'
#
loop_
_entity.id
_entity.type
_entity.pdbx_description
1 polymer ?
#
loop_
_entity_poly.entity_id
_entity_poly.type
_entity_poly.pdbx_seq_one_letter_code
_entity_poly.pdbx_strand_id
1 'polypeptide(L)' 'MAASKTQVPSIESRMAESAALKWRCIGPSRGGRVVAVAGDYSDPMTFYFGACAGGIWKTDDGGTYW' A
#
# COMPACT_ATOMS: atom_id res chain seq x y z
N MET A 1 8.90 -49.25 5.14
CA MET A 1 8.38 -47.88 5.36
C MET A 1 9.36 -46.91 4.73
N ALA A 2 9.03 -46.30 3.59
CA ALA A 2 9.86 -45.26 2.98
C ALA A 2 9.45 -43.91 3.56
N ALA A 3 10.40 -43.19 4.16
CA ALA A 3 10.16 -41.83 4.65
C ALA A 3 9.95 -40.89 3.46
N SER A 4 8.77 -40.28 3.39
CA SER A 4 8.45 -39.22 2.42
C SER A 4 9.39 -38.04 2.66
N LYS A 5 10.24 -37.71 1.68
CA LYS A 5 11.07 -36.51 1.73
C LYS A 5 10.18 -35.31 1.42
N THR A 6 10.07 -34.37 2.35
CA THR A 6 9.38 -33.10 2.12
C THR A 6 10.14 -32.30 1.05
N GLN A 7 9.57 -32.23 -0.15
CA GLN A 7 10.09 -31.38 -1.23
C GLN A 7 9.91 -29.92 -0.81
N VAL A 8 11.02 -29.17 -0.67
CA VAL A 8 10.94 -27.74 -0.39
C VAL A 8 10.47 -27.03 -1.66
N PRO A 9 9.42 -26.20 -1.61
CA PRO A 9 8.91 -25.51 -2.79
C PRO A 9 9.97 -24.58 -3.41
N SER A 10 9.96 -24.48 -4.74
CA SER A 10 10.84 -23.58 -5.49
C SER A 10 10.53 -22.11 -5.18
N ILE A 11 11.48 -21.21 -5.46
CA ILE A 11 11.27 -19.77 -5.29
C ILE A 11 10.02 -19.31 -6.05
N GLU A 12 9.83 -19.78 -7.29
CA GLU A 12 8.65 -19.43 -8.09
C GLU A 12 7.34 -19.84 -7.42
N SER A 13 7.26 -21.04 -6.84
CA SER A 13 6.05 -21.47 -6.10
C SER A 13 5.79 -20.61 -4.86
N ARG A 14 6.84 -20.21 -4.13
CA ARG A 14 6.72 -19.35 -2.94
C ARG A 14 6.30 -17.93 -3.31
N MET A 15 6.77 -17.42 -4.46
CA MET A 15 6.36 -16.13 -4.99
C MET A 15 4.90 -16.15 -5.44
N ALA A 16 4.46 -17.24 -6.09
CA ALA A 16 3.07 -17.45 -6.47
C ALA A 16 2.13 -17.52 -5.25
N GLU A 17 2.53 -18.21 -4.19
CA GLU A 17 1.79 -18.23 -2.91
C GLU A 17 1.71 -16.83 -2.28
N SER A 18 2.81 -16.07 -2.29
CA SER A 18 2.81 -14.71 -1.77
C SER A 18 1.96 -13.74 -2.60
N ALA A 19 1.84 -13.97 -3.90
CA ALA A 19 1.01 -13.16 -4.79
C ALA A 19 -0.50 -13.32 -4.49
N ALA A 20 -0.90 -14.39 -3.79
CA ALA A 20 -2.27 -14.55 -3.30
C ALA A 20 -2.57 -13.67 -2.07
N LEU A 21 -1.55 -13.14 -1.39
CA LEU A 21 -1.73 -12.27 -0.22
C LEU A 21 -2.12 -10.86 -0.68
N LYS A 22 -3.18 -10.32 -0.08
CA LYS A 22 -3.65 -8.96 -0.32
C LYS A 22 -3.37 -8.09 0.89
N TRP A 23 -2.63 -7.01 0.67
CA TRP A 23 -2.49 -5.95 1.67
C TRP A 23 -3.83 -5.24 1.87
N ARG A 24 -4.12 -4.88 3.12
CA ARG A 24 -5.27 -4.07 3.48
C ARG A 24 -4.85 -2.99 4.47
N CYS A 25 -5.49 -1.84 4.40
CA CYS A 25 -5.37 -0.85 5.46
C CYS A 25 -6.02 -1.37 6.75
N ILE A 26 -5.37 -1.13 7.88
CA ILE A 26 -5.89 -1.47 9.22
C ILE A 26 -6.51 -0.25 9.91
N GLY A 27 -6.25 0.95 9.38
CA GLY A 27 -6.83 2.22 9.81
C GLY A 27 -5.97 2.98 10.83
N PRO A 28 -6.40 4.20 11.22
CA PRO A 28 -7.51 4.97 10.65
C PRO A 28 -7.19 5.46 9.22
N SER A 29 -8.18 5.45 8.33
CA SER A 29 -7.99 5.85 6.92
C SER A 29 -7.76 7.35 6.74
N ARG A 30 -8.12 8.15 7.75
CA ARG A 30 -7.93 9.60 7.78
C ARG A 30 -7.48 10.01 9.16
N GLY A 31 -6.43 10.81 9.24
CA GLY A 31 -5.89 11.34 10.48
C GLY A 31 -4.37 11.26 10.56
N GLY A 32 -3.82 11.82 11.64
CA GLY A 32 -2.37 11.97 11.83
C GLY A 32 -1.87 13.37 11.49
N ARG A 33 -0.59 13.61 11.79
CA ARG A 33 0.03 14.93 11.58
C ARG A 33 0.56 15.06 10.15
N VAL A 34 0.12 16.11 9.47
CA VAL A 34 0.58 16.50 8.13
C VAL A 34 1.52 17.69 8.25
N VAL A 35 2.64 17.65 7.51
CA VAL A 35 3.67 18.72 7.52
C VAL A 35 3.73 19.50 6.21
N ALA A 36 3.23 18.94 5.12
CA ALA A 36 3.25 19.57 3.81
C ALA A 36 2.04 19.13 2.97
N VAL A 37 1.53 20.04 2.15
CA VAL A 37 0.46 19.82 1.17
C VAL A 37 0.82 20.51 -0.14
N ALA A 38 0.44 19.91 -1.26
CA ALA A 38 0.59 20.48 -2.61
C ALA A 38 -0.59 20.07 -3.49
N GLY A 39 -1.11 21.02 -4.27
CA GLY A 39 -2.11 20.74 -5.31
C GLY A 39 -1.44 20.65 -6.69
N ASP A 40 -2.04 19.88 -7.59
CA ASP A 40 -1.65 19.90 -9.00
C ASP A 40 -2.10 21.21 -9.66
N TYR A 41 -1.24 21.78 -10.52
CA TYR A 41 -1.54 23.04 -11.21
C TYR A 41 -2.54 22.87 -12.37
N SER A 42 -2.52 21.70 -13.00
CA SER A 42 -3.34 21.38 -14.17
C SER A 42 -4.67 20.73 -13.82
N ASP A 43 -4.74 20.01 -12.69
CA ASP A 43 -5.94 19.31 -12.24
C ASP A 43 -6.36 19.76 -10.83
N PRO A 44 -7.47 20.50 -10.69
CA PRO A 44 -7.95 20.98 -9.40
C PRO A 44 -8.45 19.86 -8.46
N MET A 45 -8.57 18.61 -8.94
CA MET A 45 -8.97 17.46 -8.12
C MET A 45 -7.77 16.68 -7.57
N THR A 46 -6.56 16.90 -8.10
CA THR A 46 -5.36 16.18 -7.67
C THR A 46 -4.61 16.93 -6.57
N PHE A 47 -4.38 16.25 -5.44
CA PHE A 47 -3.59 16.78 -4.33
C PHE A 47 -2.65 15.73 -3.75
N TYR A 48 -1.61 16.22 -3.08
CA TYR A 48 -0.61 15.43 -2.37
C TYR A 48 -0.43 15.97 -0.95
N PHE A 49 -0.28 15.08 0.04
CA PHE A 49 0.16 15.47 1.38
C PHE A 49 1.28 14.57 1.90
N GLY A 50 2.14 15.14 2.75
CA GLY A 50 3.18 14.42 3.49
C GLY A 50 2.81 14.24 4.95
N ALA A 51 2.66 12.98 5.39
CA ALA A 51 2.44 12.62 6.79
C ALA A 51 3.77 12.42 7.53
N CYS A 52 3.84 12.84 8.80
CA CYS A 52 5.07 12.73 9.60
C CYS A 52 5.62 11.30 9.75
N ALA A 53 4.73 10.31 9.78
CA ALA A 53 5.07 8.89 9.96
C ALA A 53 4.30 7.98 9.01
N GLY A 54 3.76 8.54 7.91
CA GLY A 54 2.87 7.83 6.99
C GLY A 54 3.26 7.96 5.52
N GLY A 55 4.39 8.60 5.20
CA GLY A 55 4.83 8.81 3.82
C GLY A 55 4.03 9.89 3.09
N ILE A 56 3.97 9.78 1.75
CA ILE A 56 3.28 10.71 0.86
C ILE A 56 2.04 10.03 0.31
N TRP A 57 0.93 10.77 0.29
CA TRP A 57 -0.37 10.31 -0.19
C TRP A 57 -0.82 11.18 -1.36
N LYS A 58 -1.62 10.59 -2.26
CA LYS A 58 -2.18 11.27 -3.43
C LYS A 58 -3.68 11.03 -3.47
N THR A 59 -4.43 12.09 -3.74
CA THR A 59 -5.83 12.01 -4.15
C THR A 59 -5.97 12.52 -5.58
N ASP A 60 -6.98 12.01 -6.29
CA ASP A 60 -7.48 12.47 -7.59
C ASP A 60 -8.98 12.83 -7.55
N ASP A 61 -9.57 12.88 -6.34
CA ASP A 61 -10.99 13.17 -6.12
C ASP A 61 -11.23 14.31 -5.11
N GLY A 62 -10.24 15.21 -4.99
CA GLY A 62 -10.32 16.39 -4.13
C GLY A 62 -10.16 16.06 -2.64
N GLY A 63 -9.56 14.92 -2.31
CA GLY A 63 -9.30 14.50 -0.93
C GLY A 63 -10.46 13.77 -0.28
N THR A 64 -11.41 13.28 -1.08
CA THR A 64 -12.44 12.35 -0.60
C THR A 64 -11.78 11.02 -0.26
N TYR A 65 -10.86 10.51 -1.07
CA TYR A 65 -9.99 9.39 -0.75
C TYR A 65 -8.51 9.76 -0.96
N TRP A 66 -7.63 9.11 -0.20
CA TRP A 66 -6.19 9.29 -0.22
C TRP A 66 -5.50 7.93 -0.36
#